data_AF-A0A968GX27-F1
#
_entry.id   AF-A0A968GX27-F1
#
_cell.length_a   1.000
_cell.length_b   1.000
_cell.length_c   1.000
_cell.angle_alpha   90.00
_cell.angle_beta   90.00
_cell.angle_gamma   90.00
#
_symmetry.space_group_name_H-M   'P 1'
#
loop_
_entity.id
_entity.type
_entity.pdbx_description
1 polymer ?
#
loop_
_entity_poly.entity_id
_entity_poly.type
_entity_poly.pdbx_seq_one_letter_code
_entity_poly.pdbx_strand_id
1 'polypeptide(L)'
;MPGCPTRRGRADVPALPPRRAGPRLGPERARRLLRARSEPRTIGHDPGDLRGRRLQRPRHRPAAAGHGGRHPAGRGIRRPGEARAGRGHQGRHARRAGDADRGARDDGPRRGARRGPQLRRLGVDRFSHDGLYPLLADPRAGPGADGDVPRLLRSLSRGLRPASRDVRDPPGPDQPPLPGPADRAGPEREPVIAFPEPGLVGTFGFQLPTRIRFGPGTRRDVGPVAAAHGRRALLLTGASFHSNPGAPELLAGLAHAGVEVVERAVGGGEPDDGAVLQLVGRLTSAEADVIVAVGGGSVLDLAKAAALRPSRERLAELLLGERVERPDLPVVAVPPTAGSGAEVSHGAIVLDRAARRKRGVRGPGVAAREAVVDPELMASAPSSVVAGSGFDAIAHAVETAASRAASPMALDLAGIALRHLLDAVPRAAAAAPEARDVGPAAYAAMLMGINLANSTTCLPHRLQYPLGAATGTGHAVGVAALTPAWLRRTAAGAPAHLARLARRAGLADRSASDEAAAAALEAAILAHLDATGMRIRLRDLGVMARDVPRLVESGEGTLHNDPLPPSPDDVRDLYLASLEGG
;
A
#
# COMPACT_ATOMS: atom_id res chain seq x y z
N MET A 1 19.85 28.52 -61.95
CA MET A 1 18.99 28.87 -63.12
C MET A 1 19.74 28.49 -64.38
N PRO A 2 19.14 27.81 -65.39
CA PRO A 2 18.01 26.86 -65.36
C PRO A 2 18.54 25.44 -65.02
N GLY A 3 17.89 24.28 -65.27
CA GLY A 3 16.46 23.97 -65.49
C GLY A 3 16.20 22.66 -66.28
N CYS A 4 15.32 21.78 -65.78
CA CYS A 4 14.92 20.45 -66.33
C CYS A 4 16.02 19.35 -66.40
N PRO A 5 15.67 18.04 -66.51
CA PRO A 5 14.37 17.45 -66.87
C PRO A 5 13.79 16.39 -65.88
N THR A 6 12.55 15.96 -66.17
CA THR A 6 11.84 14.85 -65.53
C THR A 6 12.12 13.49 -66.19
N ARG A 7 12.28 12.39 -65.43
CA ARG A 7 11.55 11.08 -65.57
C ARG A 7 12.19 9.86 -64.87
N ARG A 8 11.30 8.88 -64.59
CA ARG A 8 11.48 7.42 -64.36
C ARG A 8 12.01 6.95 -62.99
N GLY A 9 11.43 5.83 -62.51
CA GLY A 9 11.89 5.13 -61.31
C GLY A 9 10.83 4.48 -60.41
N ARG A 10 9.69 3.96 -60.92
CA ARG A 10 8.90 2.98 -60.14
C ARG A 10 9.59 1.63 -60.26
N ALA A 11 10.03 1.06 -59.13
CA ALA A 11 10.45 -0.33 -59.02
C ALA A 11 9.37 -1.10 -58.24
N ASP A 12 9.10 -2.33 -58.66
CA ASP A 12 8.00 -3.13 -58.14
C ASP A 12 8.26 -3.65 -56.72
N VAL A 13 7.23 -3.62 -55.89
CA VAL A 13 7.18 -4.31 -54.59
C VAL A 13 6.24 -5.51 -54.74
N PRO A 14 6.68 -6.75 -54.46
CA PRO A 14 5.86 -7.94 -54.66
C PRO A 14 4.67 -7.97 -53.69
N ALA A 15 3.50 -8.35 -54.19
CA ALA A 15 2.28 -8.44 -53.40
C ALA A 15 2.32 -9.60 -52.40
N LEU A 16 1.98 -9.32 -51.13
CA LEU A 16 1.75 -10.33 -50.10
C LEU A 16 0.43 -11.09 -50.36
N PRO A 17 0.38 -12.42 -50.13
CA PRO A 17 -0.85 -13.20 -50.32
C PRO A 17 -1.91 -12.87 -49.25
N PRO A 18 -3.21 -13.05 -49.57
CA PRO A 18 -4.30 -12.69 -48.67
C PRO A 18 -4.31 -13.57 -47.41
N ARG A 19 -4.42 -12.93 -46.23
CA ARG A 19 -4.56 -13.63 -44.95
C ARG A 19 -5.86 -14.44 -44.91
N ARG A 20 -5.77 -15.73 -44.59
CA ARG A 20 -6.94 -16.56 -44.27
C ARG A 20 -7.63 -16.01 -43.01
N ALA A 21 -8.93 -15.74 -43.11
CA ALA A 21 -9.74 -15.34 -41.97
C ALA A 21 -9.99 -16.57 -41.06
N GLY A 22 -9.72 -16.42 -39.76
CA GLY A 22 -10.21 -17.36 -38.74
C GLY A 22 -11.74 -17.31 -38.64
N PRO A 23 -12.39 -18.36 -38.08
CA PRO A 23 -13.84 -18.47 -38.07
C PRO A 23 -14.49 -17.35 -37.26
N ARG A 24 -15.29 -16.51 -37.92
CA ARG A 24 -16.12 -15.50 -37.26
C ARG A 24 -17.22 -16.19 -36.47
N LEU A 25 -17.34 -15.89 -35.18
CA LEU A 25 -18.48 -16.31 -34.37
C LEU A 25 -19.76 -15.66 -34.91
N GLY A 26 -20.70 -16.48 -35.36
CA GLY A 26 -21.99 -16.01 -35.88
C GLY A 26 -22.85 -15.34 -34.80
N PRO A 27 -23.72 -14.37 -35.17
CA PRO A 27 -24.51 -13.57 -34.22
C PRO A 27 -25.43 -14.41 -33.32
N GLU A 28 -25.86 -15.59 -33.78
CA GLU A 28 -26.59 -16.60 -33.01
C GLU A 28 -25.85 -17.01 -31.71
N ARG A 29 -24.54 -17.30 -31.77
CA ARG A 29 -23.76 -17.70 -30.59
C ARG A 29 -23.57 -16.55 -29.61
N ALA A 30 -23.39 -15.32 -30.10
CA ALA A 30 -23.33 -14.12 -29.26
C ALA A 30 -24.66 -13.88 -28.52
N ARG A 31 -25.80 -14.07 -29.21
CA ARG A 31 -27.15 -13.97 -28.60
C ARG A 31 -27.42 -15.04 -27.55
N ARG A 32 -26.93 -16.27 -27.73
CA ARG A 32 -27.04 -17.35 -26.72
C ARG A 32 -26.26 -17.05 -25.43
N LEU A 33 -25.09 -16.43 -25.52
CA LEU A 33 -24.30 -16.04 -24.35
C LEU A 33 -24.90 -14.84 -23.59
N LEU A 34 -25.55 -13.91 -24.30
CA LEU A 34 -26.24 -12.77 -23.67
C LEU A 34 -27.54 -13.17 -22.95
N ARG A 35 -28.34 -14.08 -23.52
CA ARG A 35 -29.58 -14.57 -22.88
C ARG A 35 -29.34 -15.41 -21.61
N ALA A 36 -28.17 -16.04 -21.48
CA ALA A 36 -27.81 -16.80 -20.28
C ALA A 36 -27.47 -15.94 -19.04
N ARG A 37 -27.48 -14.59 -19.16
CA ARG A 37 -27.19 -13.64 -18.08
C ARG A 37 -28.38 -12.78 -17.65
N SER A 38 -29.58 -13.03 -18.20
CA SER A 38 -30.77 -12.19 -17.97
C SER A 38 -31.90 -12.87 -17.19
N GLU A 39 -31.65 -14.02 -16.55
CA GLU A 39 -32.60 -14.66 -15.63
C GLU A 39 -32.13 -14.55 -14.18
N PRO A 40 -32.90 -13.93 -13.27
CA PRO A 40 -32.62 -14.03 -11.84
C PRO A 40 -32.96 -15.45 -11.38
N ARG A 41 -31.99 -16.15 -10.78
CA ARG A 41 -32.26 -17.41 -10.09
C ARG A 41 -33.02 -17.14 -8.79
N THR A 42 -34.33 -17.05 -8.89
CA THR A 42 -35.24 -17.09 -7.75
C THR A 42 -35.20 -18.50 -7.14
N ILE A 43 -34.77 -18.59 -5.89
CA ILE A 43 -35.07 -19.77 -5.08
C ILE A 43 -36.53 -19.61 -4.65
N GLY A 44 -37.43 -20.26 -5.37
CA GLY A 44 -38.85 -20.25 -5.07
C GLY A 44 -39.14 -21.01 -3.78
N HIS A 45 -39.50 -20.28 -2.71
CA HIS A 45 -40.33 -20.84 -1.66
C HIS A 45 -41.79 -20.62 -2.03
N ASP A 46 -42.52 -21.71 -2.25
CA ASP A 46 -43.95 -21.72 -2.50
C ASP A 46 -44.72 -21.84 -1.16
N PRO A 47 -45.56 -20.87 -0.77
CA PRO A 47 -46.33 -20.91 0.47
C PRO A 47 -47.75 -21.45 0.21
N GLY A 48 -47.88 -22.78 0.08
CA GLY A 48 -49.16 -23.44 -0.23
C GLY A 48 -49.45 -24.66 0.65
N ASP A 49 -50.13 -24.41 1.78
CA ASP A 49 -50.92 -25.34 2.61
C ASP A 49 -50.46 -26.81 2.80
N LEU A 50 -50.23 -27.20 4.06
CA LEU A 50 -51.00 -28.31 4.63
C LEU A 50 -50.87 -28.35 6.16
N ARG A 51 -52.02 -28.30 6.83
CA ARG A 51 -52.13 -28.34 8.30
C ARG A 51 -51.81 -29.73 8.86
N GLY A 52 -51.00 -29.75 9.91
CA GLY A 52 -51.15 -30.69 11.03
C GLY A 52 -50.51 -32.07 10.88
N ARG A 53 -49.41 -32.26 11.64
CA ARG A 53 -49.21 -33.45 12.49
C ARG A 53 -48.32 -33.08 13.67
N ARG A 54 -48.74 -33.51 14.87
CA ARG A 54 -47.94 -33.46 16.11
C ARG A 54 -46.87 -34.56 16.09
N LEU A 55 -46.12 -34.62 17.20
CA LEU A 55 -45.19 -35.68 17.64
C LEU A 55 -43.76 -35.50 17.09
N GLN A 56 -42.68 -35.67 17.86
CA GLN A 56 -42.50 -35.82 19.32
C GLN A 56 -41.03 -35.42 19.64
N ARG A 57 -40.74 -34.91 20.84
CA ARG A 57 -39.34 -34.83 21.33
C ARG A 57 -38.92 -36.20 21.89
N PRO A 58 -37.64 -36.59 21.72
CA PRO A 58 -36.91 -37.26 22.79
C PRO A 58 -35.83 -36.36 23.40
N ARG A 59 -35.43 -36.66 24.64
CA ARG A 59 -34.40 -35.98 25.43
C ARG A 59 -33.18 -36.91 25.67
N HIS A 60 -32.12 -36.33 26.25
CA HIS A 60 -31.00 -36.95 27.00
C HIS A 60 -29.91 -37.65 26.17
N ARG A 61 -28.67 -37.12 26.11
CA ARG A 61 -27.56 -37.08 27.09
C ARG A 61 -26.66 -38.36 27.10
N PRO A 62 -25.37 -38.27 27.49
CA PRO A 62 -24.31 -39.10 26.89
C PRO A 62 -23.54 -40.05 27.84
N ALA A 63 -22.78 -40.98 27.24
CA ALA A 63 -21.62 -41.71 27.78
C ALA A 63 -20.76 -42.19 26.57
N ALA A 64 -19.43 -42.25 26.49
CA ALA A 64 -18.30 -42.45 27.43
C ALA A 64 -17.74 -43.90 27.46
N ALA A 65 -16.47 -44.03 27.02
CA ALA A 65 -15.48 -45.12 27.23
C ALA A 65 -15.67 -46.54 26.59
N GLY A 66 -14.56 -47.19 26.19
CA GLY A 66 -14.50 -48.67 26.04
C GLY A 66 -13.57 -49.32 24.99
N HIS A 67 -12.24 -49.32 25.21
CA HIS A 67 -11.18 -50.27 24.78
C HIS A 67 -11.20 -51.22 23.54
N GLY A 68 -10.00 -51.37 22.94
CA GLY A 68 -9.48 -52.59 22.25
C GLY A 68 -9.27 -52.45 20.73
N GLY A 69 -8.13 -52.78 20.08
CA GLY A 69 -6.79 -53.15 20.55
C GLY A 69 -6.14 -54.26 19.69
N ARG A 70 -5.04 -53.96 18.94
CA ARG A 70 -3.91 -54.89 18.55
C ARG A 70 -2.89 -54.23 17.58
N HIS A 71 -1.61 -54.54 17.76
CA HIS A 71 -0.45 -54.20 16.90
C HIS A 71 -0.09 -55.36 15.93
N PRO A 72 0.77 -55.14 14.90
CA PRO A 72 2.24 -55.33 15.03
C PRO A 72 3.02 -54.03 14.66
N ALA A 73 4.10 -53.66 15.36
CA ALA A 73 5.51 -54.10 15.25
C ALA A 73 6.25 -53.66 13.96
N GLY A 74 7.40 -52.96 14.01
CA GLY A 74 8.14 -52.41 15.18
C GLY A 74 9.55 -51.88 14.84
N ARG A 75 10.32 -51.52 15.90
CA ARG A 75 11.75 -51.07 15.93
C ARG A 75 11.99 -49.69 15.28
N GLY A 76 12.73 -48.72 15.85
CA GLY A 76 13.73 -48.68 16.94
C GLY A 76 14.99 -47.93 16.42
N ILE A 77 15.81 -47.16 17.17
CA ILE A 77 15.99 -46.91 18.61
C ILE A 77 16.69 -45.54 18.83
N ARG A 78 16.23 -44.79 19.86
CA ARG A 78 16.90 -43.85 20.80
C ARG A 78 18.07 -42.89 20.40
N ARG A 79 18.00 -41.68 20.98
CA ARG A 79 19.13 -40.77 21.31
C ARG A 79 20.01 -41.34 22.45
N PRO A 80 21.19 -40.75 22.70
CA PRO A 80 21.40 -40.09 24.00
C PRO A 80 22.11 -38.73 23.88
N GLY A 81 22.40 -38.08 25.01
CA GLY A 81 23.16 -36.82 25.08
C GLY A 81 24.12 -36.76 26.28
N GLU A 82 24.76 -35.59 26.40
CA GLU A 82 25.52 -35.04 27.54
C GLU A 82 26.92 -35.57 27.94
N ALA A 83 27.86 -34.60 27.92
CA ALA A 83 28.90 -34.29 28.92
C ALA A 83 30.09 -35.25 29.19
N ARG A 84 31.32 -34.76 28.94
CA ARG A 84 32.18 -34.09 29.97
C ARG A 84 33.52 -33.59 29.38
N ALA A 85 34.24 -32.78 30.17
CA ALA A 85 35.44 -32.04 29.78
C ALA A 85 36.77 -32.81 29.92
N GLY A 86 37.83 -32.36 29.24
CA GLY A 86 39.20 -32.88 29.39
C GLY A 86 40.29 -31.98 28.79
N ARG A 87 41.31 -31.68 29.61
CA ARG A 87 42.59 -30.98 29.31
C ARG A 87 43.37 -31.75 28.21
N GLY A 88 44.36 -31.25 27.47
CA GLY A 88 45.23 -30.06 27.53
C GLY A 88 46.61 -30.41 26.88
N HIS A 89 47.57 -29.46 26.81
CA HIS A 89 48.92 -29.61 26.19
C HIS A 89 48.95 -29.76 24.65
N GLN A 90 49.99 -29.40 23.89
CA GLN A 90 51.11 -28.43 23.95
C GLN A 90 52.03 -28.76 22.73
N GLY A 91 52.52 -27.74 22.00
CA GLY A 91 53.92 -27.72 21.55
C GLY A 91 54.29 -27.96 20.07
N ARG A 92 54.96 -26.92 19.49
CA ARG A 92 56.14 -26.99 18.58
C ARG A 92 55.93 -27.54 17.15
N HIS A 93 56.72 -27.22 16.10
CA HIS A 93 57.55 -26.06 15.72
C HIS A 93 57.96 -26.19 14.21
N ALA A 94 58.74 -25.22 13.70
CA ALA A 94 59.47 -25.16 12.41
C ALA A 94 58.61 -24.93 11.15
N ARG A 95 58.82 -23.90 10.30
CA ARG A 95 59.99 -23.14 9.77
C ARG A 95 60.75 -23.80 8.60
N ARG A 96 60.63 -23.16 7.41
CA ARG A 96 61.67 -22.72 6.43
C ARG A 96 60.91 -21.91 5.35
N ALA A 97 61.26 -20.69 4.91
CA ALA A 97 62.54 -20.05 4.54
C ALA A 97 63.16 -20.68 3.27
N GLY A 98 63.58 -19.95 2.23
CA GLY A 98 63.52 -18.50 1.92
C GLY A 98 63.20 -18.28 0.42
N ASP A 99 63.66 -17.24 -0.28
CA ASP A 99 64.45 -16.08 0.14
C ASP A 99 64.35 -14.93 -0.89
N ALA A 100 64.90 -13.77 -0.51
CA ALA A 100 65.44 -12.59 -1.26
C ALA A 100 65.30 -12.44 -2.82
N ASP A 101 65.43 -11.27 -3.45
CA ASP A 101 66.22 -10.09 -3.01
C ASP A 101 65.85 -8.73 -3.65
N ARG A 102 66.36 -7.65 -3.00
CA ARG A 102 66.65 -6.23 -3.39
C ARG A 102 66.27 -5.68 -4.78
N GLY A 103 65.95 -4.38 -4.93
CA GLY A 103 65.86 -3.26 -3.96
C GLY A 103 66.11 -1.87 -4.60
N ALA A 104 65.94 -0.79 -3.80
CA ALA A 104 66.42 0.62 -4.02
C ALA A 104 65.96 1.38 -5.30
N ARG A 105 65.89 2.72 -5.37
CA ARG A 105 65.83 3.85 -4.40
C ARG A 105 65.38 5.13 -5.17
N ASP A 106 64.92 6.12 -4.40
CA ASP A 106 65.00 7.58 -4.65
C ASP A 106 64.20 8.34 -5.76
N ASP A 107 64.02 9.61 -5.40
CA ASP A 107 63.70 10.83 -6.15
C ASP A 107 62.29 11.16 -6.68
N GLY A 108 61.87 12.37 -6.28
CA GLY A 108 60.63 13.04 -6.69
C GLY A 108 60.82 14.10 -7.78
N PRO A 109 60.07 15.21 -7.74
CA PRO A 109 59.01 15.41 -8.73
C PRO A 109 59.37 16.41 -9.85
N ARG A 110 58.75 16.25 -11.03
CA ARG A 110 58.75 17.29 -12.07
C ARG A 110 57.37 17.52 -12.70
N ARG A 111 57.00 18.81 -12.79
CA ARG A 111 55.87 19.32 -13.59
C ARG A 111 56.27 19.39 -15.07
N GLY A 112 55.31 19.25 -15.99
CA GLY A 112 55.53 19.59 -17.40
C GLY A 112 54.45 19.06 -18.34
N ALA A 113 53.65 19.97 -18.93
CA ALA A 113 52.54 19.61 -19.81
C ALA A 113 52.98 19.21 -21.23
N ARG A 114 52.18 18.38 -21.92
CA ARG A 114 51.87 18.52 -23.37
C ARG A 114 50.64 17.72 -23.81
N ARG A 115 49.65 18.48 -24.33
CA ARG A 115 48.59 18.22 -25.32
C ARG A 115 48.36 16.75 -25.79
N GLY A 116 47.10 16.30 -25.74
CA GLY A 116 46.63 15.08 -26.41
C GLY A 116 46.04 15.34 -27.81
N PRO A 117 45.21 14.43 -28.35
CA PRO A 117 44.21 14.77 -29.37
C PRO A 117 42.76 14.52 -28.92
N GLN A 118 41.84 15.08 -29.70
CA GLN A 118 40.41 15.21 -29.40
C GLN A 118 39.62 13.92 -29.62
N LEU A 119 38.59 13.68 -28.80
CA LEU A 119 37.42 12.90 -29.23
C LEU A 119 36.12 13.67 -28.96
N ARG A 120 35.14 13.42 -29.83
CA ARG A 120 34.06 14.35 -30.21
C ARG A 120 33.02 14.53 -29.10
N ARG A 121 32.58 15.78 -28.90
CA ARG A 121 31.26 16.07 -28.30
C ARG A 121 30.16 15.63 -29.27
N LEU A 122 29.17 14.90 -28.77
CA LEU A 122 27.83 14.88 -29.34
C LEU A 122 26.87 15.50 -28.32
N GLY A 123 25.83 16.17 -28.82
CA GLY A 123 25.04 17.11 -28.03
C GLY A 123 24.23 16.43 -26.92
N VAL A 124 24.30 16.99 -25.72
CA VAL A 124 23.23 16.89 -24.74
C VAL A 124 22.37 18.13 -24.94
N ASP A 125 21.27 17.99 -25.68
CA ASP A 125 20.30 19.08 -25.81
C ASP A 125 19.67 19.38 -24.45
N ARG A 126 19.54 20.67 -24.16
CA ARG A 126 18.91 21.17 -22.92
C ARG A 126 17.43 20.85 -22.95
N PHE A 127 16.99 19.83 -22.20
CA PHE A 127 15.60 19.76 -21.77
C PHE A 127 15.40 20.63 -20.53
N SER A 128 14.55 21.65 -20.69
CA SER A 128 14.20 22.63 -19.66
C SER A 128 13.49 22.00 -18.47
N HIS A 129 13.83 22.47 -17.27
CA HIS A 129 13.24 22.07 -15.99
C HIS A 129 11.93 22.84 -15.70
N ASP A 130 11.00 22.86 -16.68
CA ASP A 130 9.73 23.58 -16.56
C ASP A 130 8.57 22.66 -16.92
N GLY A 131 7.85 22.16 -15.91
CA GLY A 131 6.66 21.34 -16.13
C GLY A 131 6.33 20.32 -15.05
N LEU A 132 6.11 20.76 -13.80
CA LEU A 132 5.12 20.26 -12.82
C LEU A 132 5.40 20.88 -11.44
N TYR A 133 4.35 21.40 -10.77
CA TYR A 133 4.35 22.12 -9.49
C TYR A 133 4.97 23.54 -9.46
N PRO A 134 4.13 24.57 -9.67
CA PRO A 134 4.30 25.84 -8.95
C PRO A 134 2.96 26.41 -8.47
N LEU A 135 2.48 26.00 -7.28
CA LEU A 135 1.38 26.66 -6.55
C LEU A 135 1.58 26.64 -5.02
N LEU A 136 2.82 26.76 -4.54
CA LEU A 136 3.14 27.04 -3.13
C LEU A 136 4.37 27.96 -3.03
N ALA A 137 4.23 29.20 -3.48
CA ALA A 137 5.20 30.27 -3.23
C ALA A 137 4.52 31.65 -3.36
N ASP A 138 4.08 32.22 -2.24
CA ASP A 138 3.82 33.67 -2.14
C ASP A 138 5.03 34.35 -1.48
N PRO A 139 5.81 35.17 -2.21
CA PRO A 139 6.98 35.86 -1.66
C PRO A 139 6.62 37.21 -1.02
N ARG A 140 5.57 37.28 -0.19
CA ARG A 140 5.18 38.49 0.57
C ARG A 140 4.68 38.22 2.00
N ALA A 141 5.55 37.68 2.86
CA ALA A 141 5.37 37.73 4.31
C ALA A 141 6.64 38.23 5.00
N GLY A 142 6.60 39.46 5.51
CA GLY A 142 7.62 40.00 6.42
C GLY A 142 7.44 39.45 7.85
N PRO A 143 8.43 39.63 8.74
CA PRO A 143 8.41 39.02 10.07
C PRO A 143 7.54 39.82 11.06
N GLY A 144 6.69 39.11 11.80
CA GLY A 144 6.12 39.60 13.06
C GLY A 144 4.59 39.45 13.19
N ALA A 145 4.18 38.50 14.04
CA ALA A 145 3.12 38.66 15.06
C ALA A 145 2.95 37.34 15.81
N ASP A 146 3.11 37.35 17.13
CA ASP A 146 2.63 36.27 18.00
C ASP A 146 1.08 36.20 17.93
N GLY A 147 0.53 34.99 17.83
CA GLY A 147 -0.91 34.77 17.76
C GLY A 147 -1.29 33.39 18.32
N ASP A 148 -2.24 33.37 19.25
CA ASP A 148 -2.55 32.20 20.09
C ASP A 148 -3.01 30.95 19.33
N VAL A 149 -2.33 29.83 19.57
CA VAL A 149 -2.84 28.48 19.27
C VAL A 149 -3.87 28.10 20.35
N PRO A 150 -5.12 27.75 19.99
CA PRO A 150 -6.14 27.37 20.97
C PRO A 150 -5.72 26.20 21.88
N ARG A 151 -6.15 26.26 23.14
CA ARG A 151 -5.67 25.42 24.26
C ARG A 151 -5.91 23.90 24.14
N LEU A 152 -6.51 23.41 23.05
CA LEU A 152 -6.89 22.01 22.88
C LEU A 152 -5.71 21.06 22.58
N LEU A 153 -4.58 21.58 22.07
CA LEU A 153 -3.41 20.76 21.69
C LEU A 153 -2.34 20.63 22.80
N ARG A 154 -2.47 21.34 23.93
CA ARG A 154 -1.49 21.26 25.05
C ARG A 154 -1.80 20.17 26.09
N SER A 155 -2.96 19.50 26.01
CA SER A 155 -3.31 18.39 26.90
C SER A 155 -2.66 17.05 26.51
N LEU A 156 -2.37 16.85 25.22
CA LEU A 156 -1.87 15.56 24.68
C LEU A 156 -0.34 15.38 24.76
N SER A 157 0.39 16.34 25.32
CA SER A 157 1.88 16.38 25.33
C SER A 157 2.50 16.29 26.74
N ARG A 158 1.75 15.81 27.74
CA ARG A 158 2.25 15.58 29.12
C ARG A 158 2.19 14.12 29.57
N GLY A 159 2.86 13.25 28.83
CA GLY A 159 3.19 11.89 29.23
C GLY A 159 4.48 11.45 28.55
N LEU A 160 5.24 10.54 29.18
CA LEU A 160 6.52 9.99 28.71
C LEU A 160 7.74 10.93 28.81
N ARG A 161 8.40 10.91 29.98
CA ARG A 161 9.85 11.15 30.08
C ARG A 161 10.59 9.82 29.80
N PRO A 162 11.78 9.83 29.17
CA PRO A 162 12.56 8.61 29.00
C PRO A 162 13.08 8.10 30.34
N ALA A 163 12.95 6.79 30.58
CA ALA A 163 13.47 6.16 31.78
C ALA A 163 14.99 5.93 31.66
N SER A 164 15.79 6.61 32.48
CA SER A 164 17.19 6.24 32.70
C SER A 164 17.28 4.89 33.41
N ARG A 165 18.23 4.04 32.99
CA ARG A 165 18.56 2.79 33.69
C ARG A 165 19.51 3.09 34.84
N ASP A 166 18.96 3.51 35.97
CA ASP A 166 19.71 3.53 37.24
C ASP A 166 19.57 2.17 37.93
N VAL A 167 20.70 1.47 38.07
CA VAL A 167 20.80 0.27 38.91
C VAL A 167 20.67 0.72 40.36
N ARG A 168 19.68 0.18 41.09
CA ARG A 168 19.47 0.46 42.51
C ARG A 168 20.01 -0.67 43.36
N ASP A 169 20.92 -0.33 44.27
CA ASP A 169 21.31 -1.19 45.39
C ASP A 169 20.13 -1.43 46.36
N PRO A 170 20.13 -2.54 47.12
CA PRO A 170 19.07 -2.83 48.09
C PRO A 170 19.09 -1.85 49.27
N PRO A 171 17.92 -1.44 49.81
CA PRO A 171 17.84 -0.48 50.92
C PRO A 171 18.23 -1.11 52.26
N GLY A 172 18.89 -0.32 53.12
CA GLY A 172 19.20 -0.66 54.51
C GLY A 172 17.98 -0.58 55.46
N PRO A 173 18.13 -1.03 56.72
CA PRO A 173 17.00 -1.42 57.57
C PRO A 173 16.18 -0.28 58.20
N ASP A 174 16.63 0.98 58.16
CA ASP A 174 15.97 2.10 58.86
C ASP A 174 15.26 3.07 57.90
N GLN A 175 14.08 2.68 57.38
CA GLN A 175 13.14 3.61 56.74
C GLN A 175 11.77 3.59 57.45
N PRO A 176 11.14 4.76 57.68
CA PRO A 176 9.83 4.85 58.31
C PRO A 176 8.73 4.23 57.41
N PRO A 177 7.62 3.75 57.99
CA PRO A 177 6.58 3.05 57.25
C PRO A 177 5.94 3.94 56.17
N LEU A 178 5.70 3.35 55.00
CA LEU A 178 5.08 4.04 53.86
C LEU A 178 3.66 4.52 54.22
N PRO A 179 3.25 5.73 53.77
CA PRO A 179 1.89 6.21 53.99
C PRO A 179 0.87 5.32 53.26
N GLY A 180 -0.29 5.12 53.90
CA GLY A 180 -1.38 4.30 53.40
C GLY A 180 -2.01 4.82 52.10
N PRO A 181 -2.84 4.00 51.42
CA PRO A 181 -3.35 4.30 50.08
C PRO A 181 -4.50 5.32 50.11
N ALA A 182 -4.15 6.61 50.16
CA ALA A 182 -5.04 7.71 49.82
C ALA A 182 -4.54 8.39 48.53
N ASP A 183 -5.44 8.60 47.58
CA ASP A 183 -5.31 9.41 46.36
C ASP A 183 -3.96 9.40 45.64
N ARG A 184 -3.61 8.23 45.10
CA ARG A 184 -2.89 8.19 43.82
C ARG A 184 -3.90 8.08 42.70
N ALA A 185 -4.06 9.17 41.94
CA ALA A 185 -4.69 9.11 40.63
C ALA A 185 -4.00 7.98 39.84
N GLY A 186 -4.78 6.95 39.49
CA GLY A 186 -4.25 5.78 38.79
C GLY A 186 -3.68 6.17 37.42
N PRO A 187 -2.80 5.34 36.82
CA PRO A 187 -2.45 5.52 35.43
C PRO A 187 -3.74 5.55 34.60
N GLU A 188 -3.82 6.47 33.64
CA GLU A 188 -4.93 6.54 32.69
C GLU A 188 -5.12 5.13 32.10
N ARG A 189 -6.27 4.52 32.38
CA ARG A 189 -6.56 3.19 31.86
C ARG A 189 -6.62 3.30 30.35
N GLU A 190 -5.74 2.56 29.65
CA GLU A 190 -5.87 2.41 28.20
C GLU A 190 -7.33 2.12 27.86
N PRO A 191 -7.92 2.80 26.85
CA PRO A 191 -9.33 2.63 26.54
C PRO A 191 -9.58 1.18 26.16
N VAL A 192 -10.18 0.42 27.08
CA VAL A 192 -10.55 -0.98 26.88
C VAL A 192 -11.42 -1.02 25.64
N ILE A 193 -10.90 -1.60 24.55
CA ILE A 193 -11.65 -1.80 23.31
C ILE A 193 -12.80 -2.74 23.67
N ALA A 194 -13.97 -2.15 23.91
CA ALA A 194 -15.15 -2.90 24.24
C ALA A 194 -15.46 -3.85 23.07
N PHE A 195 -15.63 -5.13 23.40
CA PHE A 195 -16.09 -6.12 22.45
C PHE A 195 -17.36 -5.63 21.76
N PRO A 196 -17.54 -5.94 20.46
CA PRO A 196 -18.71 -5.49 19.71
C PRO A 196 -20.00 -5.93 20.41
N GLU A 197 -21.05 -5.10 20.28
CA GLU A 197 -22.32 -5.25 21.00
C GLU A 197 -22.91 -6.68 20.87
N PRO A 198 -23.66 -7.18 21.87
CA PRO A 198 -24.15 -8.56 21.87
C PRO A 198 -24.95 -8.91 20.60
N GLY A 199 -24.45 -9.89 19.84
CA GLY A 199 -25.04 -10.35 18.56
C GLY A 199 -24.35 -9.84 17.29
N LEU A 200 -23.30 -9.02 17.38
CA LEU A 200 -22.75 -8.25 16.26
C LEU A 200 -21.55 -8.89 15.50
N VAL A 201 -21.22 -10.16 15.76
CA VAL A 201 -20.19 -10.89 14.98
C VAL A 201 -20.85 -11.86 14.02
N GLY A 202 -21.32 -11.34 12.88
CA GLY A 202 -21.76 -12.15 11.75
C GLY A 202 -20.59 -12.84 11.04
N THR A 203 -20.89 -13.75 10.12
CA THR A 203 -19.88 -14.46 9.32
C THR A 203 -19.12 -13.48 8.42
N PHE A 204 -17.80 -13.39 8.57
CA PHE A 204 -16.90 -12.67 7.66
C PHE A 204 -15.68 -13.51 7.30
N GLY A 205 -15.11 -13.27 6.13
CA GLY A 205 -13.79 -13.76 5.76
C GLY A 205 -12.77 -12.63 5.89
N PHE A 206 -11.54 -12.95 6.29
CA PHE A 206 -10.44 -12.00 6.34
C PHE A 206 -9.16 -12.70 5.87
N GLN A 207 -8.43 -12.08 4.94
CA GLN A 207 -7.27 -12.67 4.28
C GLN A 207 -6.07 -11.73 4.29
N LEU A 208 -4.91 -12.29 4.62
CA LEU A 208 -3.59 -11.67 4.47
C LEU A 208 -2.63 -12.73 3.90
N PRO A 209 -2.50 -12.85 2.56
CA PRO A 209 -1.62 -13.83 1.92
C PRO A 209 -0.12 -13.50 2.05
N THR A 210 0.19 -12.24 2.32
CA THR A 210 1.55 -11.67 2.37
C THR A 210 2.19 -11.84 3.75
N ARG A 211 3.44 -12.31 3.80
CA ARG A 211 4.24 -12.24 5.03
C ARG A 211 4.77 -10.82 5.23
N ILE A 212 4.61 -10.26 6.43
CA ILE A 212 5.04 -8.90 6.77
C ILE A 212 6.35 -8.94 7.57
N ARG A 213 7.27 -8.03 7.23
CA ARG A 213 8.41 -7.59 8.04
C ARG A 213 8.30 -6.08 8.18
N PHE A 214 8.27 -5.59 9.41
CA PHE A 214 8.06 -4.19 9.72
C PHE A 214 9.10 -3.72 10.74
N GLY A 215 9.73 -2.57 10.49
CA GLY A 215 10.55 -1.88 11.48
C GLY A 215 11.73 -1.11 10.89
N PRO A 216 12.32 -0.19 11.67
CA PRO A 216 13.52 0.54 11.25
C PRO A 216 14.65 -0.43 10.89
N GLY A 217 15.23 -0.27 9.69
CA GLY A 217 16.35 -1.08 9.23
C GLY A 217 15.98 -2.42 8.59
N THR A 218 14.68 -2.77 8.47
CA THR A 218 14.29 -4.04 7.83
C THR A 218 14.64 -4.12 6.35
N ARG A 219 15.08 -3.04 5.68
CA ARG A 219 15.65 -3.11 4.32
C ARG A 219 16.81 -4.10 4.20
N ARG A 220 17.50 -4.41 5.30
CA ARG A 220 18.56 -5.44 5.39
C ARG A 220 18.02 -6.85 5.13
N ASP A 221 16.75 -7.10 5.47
CA ASP A 221 16.10 -8.39 5.23
C ASP A 221 15.79 -8.62 3.75
N VAL A 222 15.76 -7.58 2.89
CA VAL A 222 15.36 -7.70 1.47
C VAL A 222 16.21 -8.72 0.72
N GLY A 223 17.52 -8.76 0.98
CA GLY A 223 18.43 -9.76 0.41
C GLY A 223 18.09 -11.19 0.83
N PRO A 224 18.17 -11.54 2.11
CA PRO A 224 17.79 -12.86 2.63
C PRO A 224 16.37 -13.30 2.27
N VAL A 225 15.42 -12.36 2.22
CA VAL A 225 14.03 -12.62 1.83
C VAL A 225 13.92 -12.95 0.35
N ALA A 226 14.54 -12.16 -0.54
CA ALA A 226 14.56 -12.47 -1.97
C ALA A 226 15.24 -13.82 -2.24
N ALA A 227 16.36 -14.11 -1.58
CA ALA A 227 17.11 -15.37 -1.69
C ALA A 227 16.31 -16.62 -1.29
N ALA A 228 15.25 -16.47 -0.48
CA ALA A 228 14.34 -17.56 -0.11
C ALA A 228 13.30 -17.88 -1.19
N HIS A 229 13.12 -17.00 -2.18
CA HIS A 229 12.14 -17.13 -3.27
C HIS A 229 12.76 -17.24 -4.66
N GLY A 230 13.99 -16.73 -4.86
CA GLY A 230 14.70 -16.78 -6.13
C GLY A 230 16.16 -16.33 -6.04
N ARG A 231 16.93 -16.54 -7.12
CA ARG A 231 18.34 -16.15 -7.24
C ARG A 231 18.58 -15.10 -8.32
N ARG A 232 17.65 -14.91 -9.26
CA ARG A 232 17.72 -14.02 -10.42
C ARG A 232 16.59 -12.99 -10.32
N ALA A 233 16.86 -11.90 -9.61
CA ALA A 233 15.89 -10.84 -9.38
C ALA A 233 15.75 -9.92 -10.60
N LEU A 234 14.51 -9.66 -11.02
CA LEU A 234 14.19 -8.38 -11.63
C LEU A 234 13.97 -7.35 -10.51
N LEU A 235 14.78 -6.29 -10.52
CA LEU A 235 14.62 -5.16 -9.62
C LEU A 235 13.74 -4.10 -10.30
N LEU A 236 12.51 -3.91 -9.83
CA LEU A 236 11.61 -2.84 -10.27
C LEU A 236 11.62 -1.71 -9.23
N THR A 237 11.90 -0.49 -9.65
CA THR A 237 12.04 0.67 -8.74
C THR A 237 11.20 1.85 -9.15
N GLY A 238 10.74 2.68 -8.20
CA GLY A 238 10.31 4.04 -8.51
C GLY A 238 11.50 4.94 -8.88
N ALA A 239 11.28 5.96 -9.71
CA ALA A 239 12.36 6.85 -10.18
C ALA A 239 13.20 7.47 -9.05
N SER A 240 12.57 7.82 -7.92
CA SER A 240 13.22 8.40 -6.73
C SER A 240 14.06 7.42 -5.91
N PHE A 241 13.99 6.10 -6.16
CA PHE A 241 14.73 5.09 -5.39
C PHE A 241 16.24 5.33 -5.42
N HIS A 242 16.81 5.71 -6.56
CA HIS A 242 18.25 5.93 -6.70
C HIS A 242 18.78 7.12 -5.88
N SER A 243 17.89 8.03 -5.46
CA SER A 243 18.20 9.15 -4.57
C SER A 243 17.87 8.85 -3.10
N ASN A 244 17.38 7.66 -2.77
CA ASN A 244 17.04 7.26 -1.40
C ASN A 244 18.32 6.85 -0.64
N PRO A 245 18.60 7.40 0.56
CA PRO A 245 19.80 7.07 1.33
C PRO A 245 19.96 5.58 1.66
N GLY A 246 18.87 4.82 1.77
CA GLY A 246 18.90 3.38 2.06
C GLY A 246 19.09 2.49 0.82
N ALA A 247 19.04 3.05 -0.40
CA ALA A 247 19.16 2.26 -1.63
C ALA A 247 20.51 1.53 -1.79
N PRO A 248 21.68 2.12 -1.47
CA PRO A 248 22.96 1.41 -1.55
C PRO A 248 23.03 0.18 -0.61
N GLU A 249 22.50 0.30 0.61
CA GLU A 249 22.47 -0.78 1.60
C GLU A 249 21.55 -1.93 1.15
N LEU A 250 20.37 -1.62 0.60
CA LEU A 250 19.46 -2.62 0.02
C LEU A 250 20.09 -3.36 -1.17
N LEU A 251 20.73 -2.63 -2.09
CA LEU A 251 21.41 -3.21 -3.25
C LEU A 251 22.59 -4.10 -2.85
N ALA A 252 23.39 -3.68 -1.86
CA ALA A 252 24.49 -4.49 -1.34
C ALA A 252 23.98 -5.74 -0.62
N GLY A 253 22.85 -5.65 0.09
CA GLY A 253 22.19 -6.77 0.76
C GLY A 253 21.71 -7.86 -0.19
N LEU A 254 21.15 -7.49 -1.35
CA LEU A 254 20.81 -8.45 -2.42
C LEU A 254 22.04 -9.25 -2.88
N ALA A 255 23.14 -8.54 -3.20
CA ALA A 255 24.38 -9.19 -3.63
C ALA A 255 24.98 -10.10 -2.54
N HIS A 256 25.02 -9.64 -1.27
CA HIS A 256 25.50 -10.44 -0.15
C HIS A 256 24.67 -11.71 0.12
N ALA A 257 23.36 -11.67 -0.14
CA ALA A 257 22.49 -12.85 -0.02
C ALA A 257 22.64 -13.84 -1.20
N GLY A 258 23.45 -13.51 -2.21
CA GLY A 258 23.57 -14.28 -3.45
C GLY A 258 22.33 -14.17 -4.33
N VAL A 259 21.75 -12.97 -4.43
CA VAL A 259 20.68 -12.65 -5.38
C VAL A 259 21.26 -11.74 -6.47
N GLU A 260 21.35 -12.28 -7.67
CA GLU A 260 21.79 -11.54 -8.85
C GLU A 260 20.64 -10.66 -9.37
N VAL A 261 20.91 -9.37 -9.57
CA VAL A 261 19.95 -8.47 -10.22
C VAL A 261 20.17 -8.54 -11.73
N VAL A 262 19.48 -9.50 -12.36
CA VAL A 262 19.59 -9.80 -13.80
C VAL A 262 18.88 -8.78 -14.70
N GLU A 263 17.96 -7.99 -14.15
CA GLU A 263 17.25 -6.94 -14.89
C GLU A 263 16.85 -5.78 -13.96
N ARG A 264 16.89 -4.55 -14.48
CA ARG A 264 16.59 -3.31 -13.74
C ARG A 264 15.54 -2.47 -14.47
N ALA A 265 14.35 -2.39 -13.88
CA ALA A 265 13.23 -1.62 -14.41
C ALA A 265 12.91 -0.41 -13.53
N VAL A 266 12.54 0.71 -14.16
CA VAL A 266 11.98 1.87 -13.46
C VAL A 266 10.50 1.97 -13.81
N GLY A 267 9.64 1.88 -12.80
CA GLY A 267 8.22 2.19 -12.92
C GLY A 267 8.01 3.71 -12.88
N GLY A 268 7.34 4.25 -13.89
CA GLY A 268 7.02 5.67 -13.99
C GLY A 268 5.52 5.87 -14.23
N GLY A 269 4.94 6.89 -13.57
CA GLY A 269 3.55 7.28 -13.74
C GLY A 269 2.52 6.26 -13.22
N GLU A 270 1.38 6.21 -13.90
CA GLU A 270 0.31 5.24 -13.65
C GLU A 270 0.62 3.92 -14.38
N PRO A 271 0.50 2.74 -13.73
CA PRO A 271 0.66 1.47 -14.41
C PRO A 271 -0.48 1.24 -15.42
N ASP A 272 -0.14 0.78 -16.63
CA ASP A 272 -1.10 0.48 -17.68
C ASP A 272 -0.86 -0.89 -18.34
N ASP A 273 -1.82 -1.36 -19.15
CA ASP A 273 -1.74 -2.67 -19.80
C ASP A 273 -0.48 -2.84 -20.67
N GLY A 274 0.01 -1.76 -21.26
CA GLY A 274 1.25 -1.73 -22.03
C GLY A 274 2.49 -1.88 -21.15
N ALA A 275 2.54 -1.23 -20.00
CA ALA A 275 3.62 -1.32 -19.04
C ALA A 275 3.71 -2.73 -18.42
N VAL A 276 2.57 -3.34 -18.08
CA VAL A 276 2.50 -4.72 -17.58
C VAL A 276 3.11 -5.68 -18.61
N LEU A 277 2.65 -5.66 -19.86
CA LEU A 277 3.12 -6.57 -20.90
C LEU A 277 4.60 -6.35 -21.27
N GLN A 278 5.09 -5.11 -21.23
CA GLN A 278 6.53 -4.83 -21.37
C GLN A 278 7.34 -5.46 -20.23
N LEU A 279 6.89 -5.32 -18.98
CA LEU A 279 7.59 -5.91 -17.84
C LEU A 279 7.57 -7.44 -17.88
N VAL A 280 6.48 -8.07 -18.32
CA VAL A 280 6.42 -9.53 -18.58
C VAL A 280 7.45 -9.97 -19.61
N GLY A 281 7.63 -9.21 -20.70
CA GLY A 281 8.68 -9.48 -21.69
C GLY A 281 10.07 -9.44 -21.07
N ARG A 282 10.37 -8.42 -20.26
CA ARG A 282 11.65 -8.26 -19.55
C ARG A 282 11.92 -9.38 -18.53
N LEU A 283 10.91 -9.73 -17.73
CA LEU A 283 10.97 -10.87 -16.80
C LEU A 283 11.31 -12.18 -17.52
N THR A 284 10.71 -12.39 -18.69
CA THR A 284 10.91 -13.61 -19.50
C THR A 284 12.31 -13.63 -20.12
N SER A 285 12.74 -12.54 -20.77
CA SER A 285 14.05 -12.47 -21.44
C SER A 285 15.23 -12.52 -20.48
N ALA A 286 15.09 -11.98 -19.26
CA ALA A 286 16.12 -12.06 -18.22
C ALA A 286 16.06 -13.37 -17.41
N GLU A 287 15.05 -14.22 -17.67
CA GLU A 287 14.69 -15.45 -16.94
C GLU A 287 14.65 -15.22 -15.42
N ALA A 288 14.03 -14.11 -14.99
CA ALA A 288 13.94 -13.72 -13.60
C ALA A 288 12.99 -14.65 -12.82
N ASP A 289 13.42 -15.12 -11.64
CA ASP A 289 12.68 -16.03 -10.77
C ASP A 289 12.01 -15.34 -9.57
N VAL A 290 12.37 -14.08 -9.30
CA VAL A 290 11.75 -13.22 -8.27
C VAL A 290 11.68 -11.77 -8.74
N ILE A 291 10.63 -11.04 -8.31
CA ILE A 291 10.58 -9.57 -8.46
C ILE A 291 10.88 -8.94 -7.11
N VAL A 292 11.87 -8.05 -7.06
CA VAL A 292 12.09 -7.13 -5.93
C VAL A 292 11.54 -5.77 -6.36
N ALA A 293 10.45 -5.33 -5.74
CA ALA A 293 9.71 -4.13 -6.12
C ALA A 293 9.85 -3.04 -5.05
N VAL A 294 10.57 -1.95 -5.36
CA VAL A 294 10.84 -0.86 -4.42
C VAL A 294 10.20 0.44 -4.91
N GLY A 295 9.03 0.79 -4.37
CA GLY A 295 8.28 1.98 -4.78
C GLY A 295 6.90 2.07 -4.15
N GLY A 296 6.19 3.17 -4.41
CA GLY A 296 4.79 3.33 -3.98
C GLY A 296 3.82 2.52 -4.85
N GLY A 297 2.52 2.68 -4.60
CA GLY A 297 1.43 1.90 -5.21
C GLY A 297 1.60 1.57 -6.69
N SER A 298 1.86 2.55 -7.55
CA SER A 298 2.08 2.35 -8.99
C SER A 298 3.15 1.30 -9.33
N VAL A 299 4.24 1.26 -8.57
CA VAL A 299 5.36 0.34 -8.78
C VAL A 299 5.01 -1.06 -8.27
N LEU A 300 4.36 -1.14 -7.11
CA LEU A 300 3.97 -2.41 -6.51
C LEU A 300 2.84 -3.08 -7.29
N ASP A 301 1.88 -2.31 -7.81
CA ASP A 301 0.79 -2.80 -8.65
C ASP A 301 1.31 -3.26 -10.03
N LEU A 302 2.26 -2.54 -10.63
CA LEU A 302 2.96 -2.99 -11.84
C LEU A 302 3.70 -4.32 -11.60
N ALA A 303 4.42 -4.45 -10.49
CA ALA A 303 5.10 -5.69 -10.12
C ALA A 303 4.12 -6.85 -9.95
N LYS A 304 3.06 -6.68 -9.14
CA LYS A 304 2.03 -7.69 -8.90
C LYS A 304 1.32 -8.13 -10.18
N ALA A 305 0.96 -7.19 -11.06
CA ALA A 305 0.32 -7.52 -12.33
C ALA A 305 1.25 -8.25 -13.31
N ALA A 306 2.53 -7.85 -13.39
CA ALA A 306 3.50 -8.53 -14.25
C ALA A 306 3.98 -9.89 -13.70
N ALA A 307 3.95 -10.07 -12.38
CA ALA A 307 4.27 -11.34 -11.72
C ALA A 307 3.35 -12.50 -12.14
N LEU A 308 2.13 -12.19 -12.58
CA LEU A 308 1.17 -13.16 -13.14
C LEU A 308 1.50 -13.61 -14.57
N ARG A 309 2.57 -13.05 -15.17
CA ARG A 309 3.04 -13.31 -16.53
C ARG A 309 1.92 -13.40 -17.61
N PRO A 310 0.91 -12.50 -17.61
CA PRO A 310 -0.25 -12.67 -18.49
C PRO A 310 0.10 -12.44 -19.96
N SER A 311 -0.58 -13.17 -20.86
CA SER A 311 -0.71 -12.73 -22.26
C SER A 311 -1.59 -11.47 -22.35
N ARG A 312 -1.66 -10.85 -23.53
CA ARG A 312 -2.54 -9.68 -23.74
C ARG A 312 -4.01 -10.03 -23.52
N GLU A 313 -4.42 -11.20 -24.01
CA GLU A 313 -5.78 -11.74 -23.88
C GLU A 313 -6.07 -12.02 -22.40
N ARG A 314 -5.13 -12.68 -21.70
CA ARG A 314 -5.27 -12.99 -20.28
C ARG A 314 -5.37 -11.72 -19.44
N LEU A 315 -4.55 -10.70 -19.70
CA LEU A 315 -4.62 -9.43 -19.00
C LEU A 315 -5.98 -8.75 -19.18
N ALA A 316 -6.59 -8.82 -20.37
CA ALA A 316 -7.92 -8.30 -20.60
C ALA A 316 -9.00 -9.03 -19.76
N GLU A 317 -8.94 -10.35 -19.64
CA GLU A 317 -9.83 -11.14 -18.76
C GLU A 317 -9.69 -10.75 -17.29
N LEU A 318 -8.46 -10.61 -16.81
CA LEU A 318 -8.16 -10.18 -15.44
C LEU A 318 -8.69 -8.77 -15.14
N LEU A 319 -8.53 -7.83 -16.09
CA LEU A 319 -9.06 -6.47 -15.98
C LEU A 319 -10.60 -6.43 -16.02
N LEU A 320 -11.24 -7.39 -16.70
CA LEU A 320 -12.69 -7.58 -16.67
C LEU A 320 -13.20 -8.21 -15.36
N GLY A 321 -12.31 -8.56 -14.42
CA GLY A 321 -12.64 -8.94 -13.05
C GLY A 321 -12.52 -10.43 -12.73
N GLU A 322 -11.85 -11.22 -13.58
CA GLU A 322 -11.53 -12.60 -13.22
C GLU A 322 -10.57 -12.66 -12.02
N ARG A 323 -10.85 -13.54 -11.05
CA ARG A 323 -10.04 -13.68 -9.83
C ARG A 323 -8.81 -14.55 -10.07
N VAL A 324 -7.70 -14.17 -9.43
CA VAL A 324 -6.45 -14.92 -9.43
C VAL A 324 -6.28 -15.61 -8.07
N GLU A 325 -6.40 -16.94 -8.03
CA GLU A 325 -6.31 -17.70 -6.78
C GLU A 325 -4.88 -18.16 -6.42
N ARG A 326 -3.95 -18.19 -7.37
CA ARG A 326 -2.55 -18.62 -7.17
C ARG A 326 -1.56 -17.66 -7.85
N PRO A 327 -0.41 -17.36 -7.24
CA PRO A 327 0.64 -16.56 -7.86
C PRO A 327 1.48 -17.40 -8.83
N ASP A 328 2.04 -16.75 -9.86
CA ASP A 328 2.98 -17.38 -10.81
C ASP A 328 4.45 -17.07 -10.48
N LEU A 329 4.75 -15.84 -10.04
CA LEU A 329 6.10 -15.39 -9.65
C LEU A 329 6.06 -14.68 -8.28
N PRO A 330 7.01 -14.95 -7.37
CA PRO A 330 7.06 -14.26 -6.08
C PRO A 330 7.47 -12.78 -6.23
N VAL A 331 6.74 -11.90 -5.54
CA VAL A 331 7.07 -10.48 -5.40
C VAL A 331 7.48 -10.18 -3.96
N VAL A 332 8.65 -9.56 -3.78
CA VAL A 332 9.10 -8.93 -2.53
C VAL A 332 8.82 -7.44 -2.65
N ALA A 333 7.82 -6.95 -1.93
CA ALA A 333 7.38 -5.55 -1.97
C ALA A 333 8.09 -4.72 -0.88
N VAL A 334 8.61 -3.56 -1.25
CA VAL A 334 9.36 -2.66 -0.36
C VAL A 334 8.83 -1.22 -0.55
N PRO A 335 7.82 -0.77 0.21
CA PRO A 335 7.26 0.57 0.06
C PRO A 335 8.17 1.63 0.71
N PRO A 336 8.58 2.69 -0.01
CA PRO A 336 9.24 3.89 0.54
C PRO A 336 8.23 5.01 0.84
N THR A 337 6.94 4.68 1.01
CA THR A 337 5.84 5.62 1.25
C THR A 337 4.76 4.98 2.13
N ALA A 338 4.26 5.70 3.13
CA ALA A 338 3.18 5.26 4.01
C ALA A 338 1.80 5.73 3.48
N GLY A 339 1.20 5.00 2.54
CA GLY A 339 -0.14 5.36 2.01
C GLY A 339 -0.92 4.21 1.38
N SER A 340 -0.55 3.84 0.14
CA SER A 340 -1.38 2.96 -0.71
C SER A 340 -1.66 1.54 -0.19
N GLY A 341 -0.85 1.04 0.77
CA GLY A 341 -0.97 -0.31 1.30
C GLY A 341 -0.79 -1.43 0.26
N ALA A 342 -0.27 -1.11 -0.92
CA ALA A 342 -0.15 -2.01 -2.07
C ALA A 342 0.84 -3.16 -1.83
N GLU A 343 1.71 -3.05 -0.83
CA GLU A 343 2.63 -4.08 -0.37
C GLU A 343 1.93 -5.28 0.27
N VAL A 344 0.75 -5.09 0.87
CA VAL A 344 -0.05 -6.14 1.55
C VAL A 344 -1.43 -6.37 0.92
N SER A 345 -1.85 -5.52 -0.02
CA SER A 345 -3.11 -5.69 -0.73
C SER A 345 -3.05 -6.80 -1.80
N HIS A 346 -4.10 -7.61 -1.88
CA HIS A 346 -4.23 -8.70 -2.86
C HIS A 346 -5.00 -8.26 -4.14
N GLY A 347 -4.55 -7.14 -4.70
CA GLY A 347 -5.00 -6.63 -5.99
C GLY A 347 -4.01 -5.61 -6.55
N ALA A 348 -4.11 -5.33 -7.85
CA ALA A 348 -3.27 -4.36 -8.55
C ALA A 348 -4.15 -3.48 -9.45
N ILE A 349 -4.05 -2.17 -9.31
CA ILE A 349 -4.73 -1.19 -10.16
C ILE A 349 -3.90 -0.97 -11.43
N VAL A 350 -4.55 -1.05 -12.59
CA VAL A 350 -3.93 -0.90 -13.91
C VAL A 350 -4.89 -0.12 -14.81
N LEU A 351 -4.37 0.85 -15.55
CA LEU A 351 -5.09 1.57 -16.59
C LEU A 351 -5.29 0.67 -17.81
N ASP A 352 -6.55 0.30 -18.06
CA ASP A 352 -7.00 -0.29 -19.33
C ASP A 352 -7.05 0.85 -20.37
N ARG A 353 -6.04 0.92 -21.24
CA ARG A 353 -5.95 1.96 -22.28
C ARG A 353 -7.09 1.87 -23.30
N ALA A 354 -7.65 0.68 -23.55
CA ALA A 354 -8.72 0.48 -24.52
C ALA A 354 -10.06 1.02 -23.98
N ALA A 355 -10.38 0.73 -22.71
CA ALA A 355 -11.55 1.30 -22.03
C ALA A 355 -11.29 2.67 -21.37
N ARG A 356 -10.06 3.20 -21.50
CA ARG A 356 -9.59 4.50 -20.94
C ARG A 356 -9.85 4.67 -19.44
N ARG A 357 -9.72 3.59 -18.65
CA ARG A 357 -10.08 3.62 -17.23
C ARG A 357 -9.23 2.69 -16.37
N LYS A 358 -9.05 3.07 -15.10
CA LYS A 358 -8.39 2.21 -14.11
C LYS A 358 -9.28 1.02 -13.76
N ARG A 359 -8.69 -0.18 -13.70
CA ARG A 359 -9.34 -1.43 -13.30
C ARG A 359 -8.43 -2.19 -12.35
N GLY A 360 -9.01 -3.08 -11.54
CA GLY A 360 -8.25 -3.89 -10.60
C GLY A 360 -8.15 -5.34 -11.04
N VAL A 361 -6.92 -5.83 -11.22
CA VAL A 361 -6.64 -7.28 -11.18
C VAL A 361 -6.71 -7.71 -9.72
N ARG A 362 -7.45 -8.78 -9.38
CA ARG A 362 -7.81 -9.09 -7.98
C ARG A 362 -7.71 -10.57 -7.64
N GLY A 363 -7.39 -10.87 -6.39
CA GLY A 363 -7.41 -12.22 -5.83
C GLY A 363 -6.16 -12.52 -5.01
N PRO A 364 -6.19 -13.55 -4.13
CA PRO A 364 -5.07 -13.87 -3.25
C PRO A 364 -3.76 -14.19 -3.99
N GLY A 365 -3.83 -14.65 -5.24
CA GLY A 365 -2.67 -14.88 -6.10
C GLY A 365 -2.02 -13.61 -6.67
N VAL A 366 -2.65 -12.43 -6.53
CA VAL A 366 -2.08 -11.13 -6.90
C VAL A 366 -1.20 -10.55 -5.79
N ALA A 367 -1.33 -11.06 -4.56
CA ALA A 367 -0.64 -10.51 -3.40
C ALA A 367 0.89 -10.63 -3.52
N ALA A 368 1.62 -9.65 -2.97
CA ALA A 368 3.05 -9.83 -2.77
C ALA A 368 3.31 -11.00 -1.80
N ARG A 369 4.41 -11.73 -2.01
CA ARG A 369 4.76 -12.88 -1.18
C ARG A 369 5.30 -12.44 0.17
N GLU A 370 6.13 -11.40 0.17
CA GLU A 370 6.70 -10.76 1.36
C GLU A 370 6.59 -9.23 1.19
N ALA A 371 6.24 -8.54 2.27
CA ALA A 371 6.30 -7.09 2.38
C ALA A 371 7.39 -6.72 3.40
N VAL A 372 8.36 -5.88 3.00
CA VAL A 372 9.43 -5.37 3.86
C VAL A 372 9.22 -3.86 4.03
N VAL A 373 8.58 -3.49 5.13
CA VAL A 373 8.15 -2.14 5.45
C VAL A 373 9.16 -1.50 6.40
N ASP A 374 10.14 -0.81 5.84
CA ASP A 374 11.18 -0.09 6.59
C ASP A 374 10.86 1.42 6.63
N PRO A 375 10.46 2.00 7.78
CA PRO A 375 10.16 3.43 7.90
C PRO A 375 11.36 4.33 7.57
N GLU A 376 12.61 3.87 7.73
CA GLU A 376 13.79 4.68 7.37
C GLU A 376 13.86 4.95 5.85
N LEU A 377 13.32 4.05 5.01
CA LEU A 377 13.19 4.28 3.57
C LEU A 377 12.13 5.35 3.23
N MET A 378 11.21 5.65 4.16
CA MET A 378 10.14 6.62 3.99
C MET A 378 10.52 8.02 4.50
N ALA A 379 11.45 8.11 5.45
CA ALA A 379 11.85 9.36 6.09
C ALA A 379 12.37 10.41 5.09
N SER A 380 13.06 9.98 4.03
CA SER A 380 13.62 10.86 2.99
C SER A 380 12.60 11.32 1.92
N ALA A 381 11.31 11.01 2.05
CA ALA A 381 10.30 11.47 1.10
C ALA A 381 10.08 13.00 1.20
N PRO A 382 9.66 13.70 0.12
CA PRO A 382 9.23 15.09 0.22
C PRO A 382 8.05 15.26 1.20
N SER A 383 7.99 16.37 1.94
CA SER A 383 6.90 16.61 2.91
C SER A 383 5.50 16.52 2.29
N SER A 384 5.33 16.97 1.04
CA SER A 384 4.08 16.82 0.28
C SER A 384 3.71 15.36 -0.02
N VAL A 385 4.70 14.48 -0.19
CA VAL A 385 4.48 13.04 -0.34
C VAL A 385 4.11 12.41 1.00
N VAL A 386 4.71 12.84 2.11
CA VAL A 386 4.33 12.39 3.47
C VAL A 386 2.89 12.81 3.80
N ALA A 387 2.53 14.08 3.57
CA ALA A 387 1.18 14.59 3.74
C ALA A 387 0.15 13.86 2.85
N GLY A 388 0.43 13.77 1.55
CA GLY A 388 -0.47 13.11 0.60
C GLY A 388 -0.65 11.61 0.87
N SER A 389 0.44 10.85 1.03
CA SER A 389 0.34 9.41 1.31
C SER A 389 -0.26 9.11 2.69
N GLY A 390 0.05 9.92 3.70
CA GLY A 390 -0.58 9.83 5.01
C GLY A 390 -2.09 10.09 4.95
N PHE A 391 -2.54 11.07 4.16
CA PHE A 391 -3.97 11.29 3.93
C PHE A 391 -4.64 10.15 3.15
N ASP A 392 -3.96 9.57 2.15
CA ASP A 392 -4.42 8.38 1.41
C ASP A 392 -4.75 7.22 2.40
N ALA A 393 -3.86 6.98 3.38
CA ALA A 393 -4.11 6.01 4.45
C ALA A 393 -5.25 6.43 5.40
N ILE A 394 -5.45 7.72 5.67
CA ILE A 394 -6.60 8.21 6.46
C ILE A 394 -7.91 7.96 5.72
N ALA A 395 -7.97 8.29 4.42
CA ALA A 395 -9.13 8.02 3.59
C ALA A 395 -9.43 6.51 3.52
N HIS A 396 -8.40 5.66 3.38
CA HIS A 396 -8.56 4.20 3.53
C HIS A 396 -9.17 3.80 4.87
N ALA A 397 -8.74 4.39 6.00
CA ALA A 397 -9.31 4.09 7.32
C ALA A 397 -10.79 4.49 7.42
N VAL A 398 -11.14 5.68 6.96
CA VAL A 398 -12.53 6.17 7.00
C VAL A 398 -13.43 5.35 6.07
N GLU A 399 -13.01 5.14 4.82
CA GLU A 399 -13.83 4.45 3.82
C GLU A 399 -13.98 2.95 4.11
N THR A 400 -12.91 2.26 4.53
CA THR A 400 -13.02 0.82 4.82
C THR A 400 -13.86 0.51 6.06
N ALA A 401 -13.97 1.45 7.00
CA ALA A 401 -14.87 1.35 8.17
C ALA A 401 -16.32 1.80 7.88
N ALA A 402 -16.48 2.80 7.01
CA ALA A 402 -17.79 3.27 6.56
C ALA A 402 -18.43 2.31 5.53
N SER A 403 -17.62 1.52 4.82
CA SER A 403 -18.05 0.54 3.82
C SER A 403 -19.16 -0.40 4.29
N ARG A 404 -20.03 -0.79 3.36
CA ARG A 404 -21.01 -1.88 3.54
C ARG A 404 -20.38 -3.27 3.68
N ALA A 405 -19.12 -3.43 3.27
CA ALA A 405 -18.29 -4.62 3.46
C ALA A 405 -17.34 -4.51 4.66
N ALA A 406 -17.50 -3.51 5.53
CA ALA A 406 -16.76 -3.40 6.79
C ALA A 406 -17.05 -4.60 7.70
N SER A 407 -16.02 -5.38 8.03
CA SER A 407 -16.07 -6.39 9.09
C SER A 407 -15.70 -5.78 10.45
N PRO A 408 -16.02 -6.43 11.59
CA PRO A 408 -15.56 -5.97 12.91
C PRO A 408 -14.03 -5.82 12.95
N MET A 409 -13.30 -6.75 12.32
CA MET A 409 -11.83 -6.70 12.23
C MET A 409 -11.35 -5.49 11.41
N ALA A 410 -12.00 -5.18 10.28
CA ALA A 410 -11.66 -4.01 9.50
C ALA A 410 -11.92 -2.70 10.27
N LEU A 411 -13.04 -2.62 10.99
CA LEU A 411 -13.38 -1.47 11.84
C LEU A 411 -12.37 -1.28 12.99
N ASP A 412 -11.95 -2.35 13.65
CA ASP A 412 -10.97 -2.29 14.74
C ASP A 412 -9.58 -1.85 14.23
N LEU A 413 -9.14 -2.39 13.09
CA LEU A 413 -7.90 -1.97 12.41
C LEU A 413 -7.96 -0.50 11.97
N ALA A 414 -9.10 -0.06 11.41
CA ALA A 414 -9.30 1.33 10.98
C ALA A 414 -9.25 2.31 12.17
N GLY A 415 -9.83 1.93 13.31
CA GLY A 415 -9.76 2.72 14.53
C GLY A 415 -8.32 2.87 15.08
N ILE A 416 -7.52 1.80 15.01
CA ILE A 416 -6.10 1.85 15.38
C ILE A 416 -5.32 2.74 14.41
N ALA A 417 -5.46 2.52 13.11
CA ALA A 417 -4.73 3.26 12.09
C ALA A 417 -5.05 4.76 12.10
N LEU A 418 -6.33 5.13 12.20
CA LEU A 418 -6.75 6.54 12.18
C LEU A 418 -6.13 7.34 13.33
N ARG A 419 -6.03 6.77 14.54
CA ARG A 419 -5.36 7.43 15.68
C ARG A 419 -3.89 7.75 15.39
N HIS A 420 -3.14 6.76 14.89
CA HIS A 420 -1.73 6.94 14.58
C HIS A 420 -1.51 7.91 13.41
N LEU A 421 -2.39 7.91 12.41
CA LEU A 421 -2.25 8.78 11.24
C LEU A 421 -2.57 10.24 11.58
N LEU A 422 -3.64 10.51 12.32
CA LEU A 422 -4.04 11.88 12.70
C LEU A 422 -2.95 12.59 13.52
N ASP A 423 -2.25 11.88 14.41
CA ASP A 423 -1.11 12.42 15.17
C ASP A 423 0.20 12.44 14.35
N ALA A 424 0.60 11.33 13.75
CA ALA A 424 1.96 11.21 13.22
C ALA A 424 2.16 11.92 11.88
N VAL A 425 1.17 11.95 11.00
CA VAL A 425 1.33 12.49 9.63
C VAL A 425 1.59 14.01 9.63
N PRO A 426 0.87 14.86 10.40
CA PRO A 426 1.18 16.29 10.47
C PRO A 426 2.58 16.55 11.06
N ARG A 427 2.95 15.83 12.13
CA ARG A 427 4.28 15.93 12.75
C ARG A 427 5.39 15.52 11.77
N ALA A 428 5.20 14.42 11.04
CA ALA A 428 6.16 13.93 10.07
C ALA A 428 6.30 14.86 8.85
N ALA A 429 5.19 15.39 8.32
CA ALA A 429 5.21 16.31 7.18
C ALA A 429 5.95 17.63 7.51
N ALA A 430 5.76 18.15 8.73
CA ALA A 430 6.43 19.36 9.21
C ALA A 430 7.92 19.13 9.59
N ALA A 431 8.31 17.90 9.94
CA ALA A 431 9.68 17.58 10.32
C ALA A 431 10.65 17.58 9.11
N ALA A 432 11.89 18.00 9.36
CA ALA A 432 13.01 17.80 8.44
C ALA A 432 13.33 16.29 8.30
N PRO A 433 13.80 15.81 7.13
CA PRO A 433 14.00 14.38 6.86
C PRO A 433 14.85 13.63 7.91
N GLU A 434 15.85 14.29 8.48
CA GLU A 434 16.80 13.73 9.45
C GLU A 434 16.19 13.50 10.84
N ALA A 435 15.13 14.25 11.18
CA ALA A 435 14.43 14.18 12.46
C ALA A 435 13.02 13.56 12.33
N ARG A 436 12.67 13.05 11.15
CA ARG A 436 11.31 12.60 10.82
C ARG A 436 11.06 11.17 11.29
N ASP A 437 10.21 11.04 12.31
CA ASP A 437 9.56 9.77 12.63
C ASP A 437 8.32 9.54 11.76
N VAL A 438 8.39 8.54 10.90
CA VAL A 438 7.29 8.02 10.07
C VAL A 438 6.84 6.61 10.49
N GLY A 439 7.42 6.05 11.56
CA GLY A 439 7.11 4.70 12.03
C GLY A 439 5.62 4.46 12.31
N PRO A 440 4.94 5.31 13.11
CA PRO A 440 3.52 5.14 13.39
C PRO A 440 2.64 5.27 12.13
N ALA A 441 2.99 6.19 11.22
CA ALA A 441 2.27 6.37 9.95
C ALA A 441 2.46 5.17 9.01
N ALA A 442 3.68 4.62 8.92
CA ALA A 442 4.00 3.43 8.14
C ALA A 442 3.25 2.19 8.65
N TYR A 443 3.20 2.00 9.98
CA TYR A 443 2.44 0.91 10.60
C TYR A 443 0.95 1.03 10.26
N ALA A 444 0.38 2.22 10.45
CA ALA A 444 -1.03 2.47 10.17
C ALA A 444 -1.40 2.32 8.69
N ALA A 445 -0.58 2.84 7.77
CA ALA A 445 -0.78 2.68 6.33
C ALA A 445 -0.74 1.19 5.90
N MET A 446 0.18 0.42 6.48
CA MET A 446 0.25 -1.03 6.27
C MET A 446 -1.05 -1.72 6.77
N LEU A 447 -1.55 -1.39 7.96
CA LEU A 447 -2.87 -1.89 8.41
C LEU A 447 -3.98 -1.55 7.41
N MET A 448 -3.94 -0.37 6.81
CA MET A 448 -4.94 0.08 5.84
C MET A 448 -4.83 -0.62 4.49
N GLY A 449 -3.64 -1.06 4.08
CA GLY A 449 -3.49 -2.00 2.96
C GLY A 449 -4.18 -3.35 3.18
N ILE A 450 -4.13 -3.87 4.42
CA ILE A 450 -4.84 -5.10 4.81
C ILE A 450 -6.37 -4.85 4.74
N ASN A 451 -6.85 -3.73 5.27
CA ASN A 451 -8.28 -3.38 5.21
C ASN A 451 -8.79 -3.17 3.77
N LEU A 452 -8.03 -2.47 2.93
CA LEU A 452 -8.37 -2.20 1.53
C LEU A 452 -8.64 -3.49 0.75
N ALA A 453 -7.87 -4.53 1.05
CA ALA A 453 -8.01 -5.86 0.45
C ALA A 453 -9.33 -6.56 0.85
N ASN A 454 -9.78 -6.36 2.09
CA ASN A 454 -10.88 -7.11 2.71
C ASN A 454 -12.24 -6.38 2.68
N SER A 455 -12.27 -5.05 2.77
CA SER A 455 -13.52 -4.25 2.79
C SER A 455 -13.65 -3.23 1.65
N THR A 456 -12.56 -2.94 0.94
CA THR A 456 -12.47 -1.96 -0.16
C THR A 456 -13.02 -0.55 0.15
N THR A 457 -12.89 0.38 -0.78
CA THR A 457 -13.16 1.82 -0.59
C THR A 457 -14.57 2.23 -1.04
N CYS A 458 -14.94 3.45 -0.65
CA CYS A 458 -16.22 4.12 -0.87
C CYS A 458 -16.06 5.19 -1.97
N LEU A 459 -16.92 6.21 -2.02
CA LEU A 459 -16.97 7.13 -3.15
C LEU A 459 -15.69 7.97 -3.40
N PRO A 460 -14.96 8.52 -2.41
CA PRO A 460 -13.81 9.38 -2.69
C PRO A 460 -12.77 8.72 -3.60
N HIS A 461 -12.38 7.46 -3.33
CA HIS A 461 -11.47 6.72 -4.22
C HIS A 461 -12.07 6.40 -5.60
N ARG A 462 -13.37 6.11 -5.68
CA ARG A 462 -14.04 5.76 -6.96
C ARG A 462 -14.16 6.98 -7.88
N LEU A 463 -14.49 8.12 -7.30
CA LEU A 463 -14.64 9.39 -7.99
C LEU A 463 -13.27 10.06 -8.27
N GLN A 464 -12.22 9.70 -7.53
CA GLN A 464 -10.86 10.08 -7.89
C GLN A 464 -10.47 9.53 -9.27
N TYR A 465 -10.81 8.28 -9.61
CA TYR A 465 -10.31 7.65 -10.84
C TYR A 465 -10.64 8.42 -12.14
N PRO A 466 -11.90 8.81 -12.43
CA PRO A 466 -12.20 9.67 -13.57
C PRO A 466 -11.65 11.10 -13.42
N LEU A 467 -11.63 11.66 -12.20
CA LEU A 467 -11.03 12.98 -11.94
C LEU A 467 -9.54 13.01 -12.31
N GLY A 468 -8.76 12.03 -11.85
CA GLY A 468 -7.33 11.91 -12.15
C GLY A 468 -7.07 11.63 -13.63
N ALA A 469 -7.93 10.84 -14.29
CA ALA A 469 -7.85 10.62 -15.74
C ALA A 469 -8.17 11.88 -16.55
N ALA A 470 -9.04 12.77 -16.05
CA ALA A 470 -9.41 14.01 -16.72
C ALA A 470 -8.42 15.16 -16.49
N THR A 471 -7.78 15.22 -15.31
CA THR A 471 -6.95 16.37 -14.88
C THR A 471 -5.44 16.07 -14.80
N GLY A 472 -5.04 14.80 -14.77
CA GLY A 472 -3.67 14.39 -14.43
C GLY A 472 -3.34 14.50 -12.93
N THR A 473 -4.31 14.84 -12.07
CA THR A 473 -4.09 15.00 -10.63
C THR A 473 -3.66 13.69 -9.96
N GLY A 474 -2.65 13.77 -9.09
CA GLY A 474 -2.19 12.65 -8.27
C GLY A 474 -3.29 12.05 -7.37
N HIS A 475 -3.19 10.75 -7.07
CA HIS A 475 -4.28 9.99 -6.42
C HIS A 475 -4.75 10.64 -5.11
N ALA A 476 -3.87 10.72 -4.11
CA ALA A 476 -4.18 11.26 -2.79
C ALA A 476 -4.74 12.70 -2.82
N VAL A 477 -4.26 13.54 -3.75
CA VAL A 477 -4.74 14.93 -3.91
C VAL A 477 -6.20 14.96 -4.36
N GLY A 478 -6.57 14.09 -5.31
CA GLY A 478 -7.96 13.96 -5.74
C GLY A 478 -8.86 13.32 -4.68
N VAL A 479 -8.37 12.33 -3.92
CA VAL A 479 -9.12 11.75 -2.78
C VAL A 479 -9.36 12.83 -1.70
N ALA A 480 -8.35 13.63 -1.37
CA ALA A 480 -8.45 14.73 -0.41
C ALA A 480 -9.48 15.79 -0.83
N ALA A 481 -9.53 16.16 -2.11
CA ALA A 481 -10.51 17.13 -2.60
C ALA A 481 -11.98 16.62 -2.58
N LEU A 482 -12.19 15.30 -2.63
CA LEU A 482 -13.51 14.66 -2.65
C LEU A 482 -14.01 14.25 -1.25
N THR A 483 -13.11 14.06 -0.29
CA THR A 483 -13.44 13.51 1.04
C THR A 483 -14.35 14.44 1.87
N PRO A 484 -14.15 15.77 1.94
CA PRO A 484 -15.03 16.67 2.70
C PRO A 484 -16.51 16.60 2.30
N ALA A 485 -16.82 16.67 1.00
CA ALA A 485 -18.20 16.58 0.50
C ALA A 485 -18.83 15.21 0.82
N TRP A 486 -18.05 14.14 0.66
CA TRP A 486 -18.50 12.78 0.96
C TRP A 486 -18.76 12.55 2.46
N LEU A 487 -17.91 13.09 3.34
CA LEU A 487 -18.10 13.02 4.80
C LEU A 487 -19.43 13.64 5.21
N ARG A 488 -19.74 14.84 4.71
CA ARG A 488 -21.00 15.55 5.00
C ARG A 488 -22.23 14.78 4.52
N ARG A 489 -22.21 14.29 3.27
CA ARG A 489 -23.28 13.43 2.74
C ARG A 489 -23.48 12.19 3.61
N THR A 490 -22.39 11.56 4.06
CA THR A 490 -22.44 10.34 4.87
C THR A 490 -22.89 10.63 6.30
N ALA A 491 -22.47 11.74 6.91
CA ALA A 491 -22.93 12.18 8.22
C ALA A 491 -24.43 12.52 8.22
N ALA A 492 -24.95 13.11 7.14
CA ALA A 492 -26.36 13.45 7.01
C ALA A 492 -27.27 12.23 6.77
N GLY A 493 -26.84 11.26 5.94
CA GLY A 493 -27.69 10.12 5.56
C GLY A 493 -27.41 8.80 6.29
N ALA A 494 -26.20 8.60 6.84
CA ALA A 494 -25.78 7.37 7.51
C ALA A 494 -24.76 7.62 8.65
N PRO A 495 -25.04 8.51 9.62
CA PRO A 495 -24.09 8.92 10.65
C PRO A 495 -23.48 7.75 11.44
N ALA A 496 -24.28 6.70 11.71
CA ALA A 496 -23.86 5.47 12.37
C ALA A 496 -22.61 4.82 11.73
N HIS A 497 -22.41 4.93 10.41
CA HIS A 497 -21.24 4.36 9.75
C HIS A 497 -19.94 5.10 10.11
N LEU A 498 -20.00 6.42 10.27
CA LEU A 498 -18.89 7.27 10.71
C LEU A 498 -18.69 7.21 12.23
N ALA A 499 -19.79 7.22 12.99
CA ALA A 499 -19.81 7.19 14.45
C ALA A 499 -19.06 5.98 15.04
N ARG A 500 -19.23 4.79 14.44
CA ARG A 500 -18.50 3.57 14.84
C ARG A 500 -16.99 3.77 14.77
N LEU A 501 -16.48 4.38 13.69
CA LEU A 501 -15.06 4.67 13.55
C LEU A 501 -14.61 5.76 14.53
N ALA A 502 -15.39 6.84 14.69
CA ALA A 502 -15.08 7.93 15.63
C ALA A 502 -14.85 7.39 17.05
N ARG A 503 -15.75 6.54 17.53
CA ARG A 503 -15.64 5.88 18.85
C ARG A 503 -14.45 4.93 18.92
N ARG A 504 -14.19 4.13 17.87
CA ARG A 504 -13.02 3.23 17.80
C ARG A 504 -11.68 3.96 17.72
N ALA A 505 -11.67 5.16 17.14
CA ALA A 505 -10.53 6.06 17.10
C ALA A 505 -10.41 6.94 18.36
N GLY A 506 -11.32 6.83 19.34
CA GLY A 506 -11.29 7.65 20.56
C GLY A 506 -11.59 9.14 20.32
N LEU A 507 -12.19 9.48 19.17
CA LEU A 507 -12.60 10.86 18.82
C LEU A 507 -13.97 11.22 19.43
N ALA A 508 -14.72 10.24 19.92
CA ALA A 508 -16.02 10.42 20.56
C ALA A 508 -16.28 9.34 21.63
N ASP A 509 -16.96 9.72 22.72
CA ASP A 509 -17.34 8.79 23.77
C ASP A 509 -18.33 7.72 23.29
N ARG A 510 -18.38 6.58 24.00
CA ARG A 510 -19.39 5.52 23.74
C ARG A 510 -20.83 5.96 24.00
N SER A 511 -21.05 7.04 24.75
CA SER A 511 -22.37 7.61 25.08
C SER A 511 -22.81 8.76 24.16
N ALA A 512 -21.93 9.29 23.30
CA ALA A 512 -22.31 10.32 22.32
C ALA A 512 -23.43 9.82 21.38
N SER A 513 -24.22 10.71 20.78
CA SER A 513 -25.10 10.31 19.67
C SER A 513 -24.27 9.98 18.42
N ASP A 514 -24.85 9.27 17.45
CA ASP A 514 -24.14 8.94 16.22
C ASP A 514 -23.85 10.19 15.37
N GLU A 515 -24.73 11.19 15.41
CA GLU A 515 -24.54 12.50 14.75
C GLU A 515 -23.37 13.26 15.37
N ALA A 516 -23.30 13.32 16.71
CA ALA A 516 -22.20 13.97 17.42
C ALA A 516 -20.86 13.27 17.18
N ALA A 517 -20.86 11.93 17.16
CA ALA A 517 -19.67 11.14 16.87
C ALA A 517 -19.23 11.27 15.40
N ALA A 518 -20.16 11.30 14.45
CA ALA A 518 -19.86 11.54 13.03
C ALA A 518 -19.29 12.96 12.80
N ALA A 519 -19.86 13.98 13.45
CA ALA A 519 -19.35 15.35 13.38
C ALA A 519 -17.94 15.50 13.98
N ALA A 520 -17.65 14.80 15.09
CA ALA A 520 -16.31 14.75 15.68
C ALA A 520 -15.27 14.12 14.72
N LEU A 521 -15.66 13.07 13.98
CA LEU A 521 -14.81 12.50 12.94
C LEU A 521 -14.62 13.49 11.78
N GLU A 522 -15.68 14.11 11.25
CA GLU A 522 -15.54 15.11 10.17
C GLU A 522 -14.58 16.23 10.59
N ALA A 523 -14.78 16.82 11.77
CA ALA A 523 -13.93 17.88 12.29
C ALA A 523 -12.45 17.47 12.39
N ALA A 524 -12.16 16.24 12.85
CA ALA A 524 -10.79 15.73 12.92
C ALA A 524 -10.15 15.55 11.54
N ILE A 525 -10.91 15.07 10.55
CA ILE A 525 -10.41 14.90 9.16
C ILE A 525 -10.18 16.27 8.49
N LEU A 526 -11.09 17.23 8.68
CA LEU A 526 -10.93 18.58 8.14
C LEU A 526 -9.72 19.30 8.76
N ALA A 527 -9.57 19.25 10.09
CA ALA A 527 -8.41 19.82 10.77
C ALA A 527 -7.09 19.19 10.32
N HIS A 528 -7.08 17.87 10.03
CA HIS A 528 -5.93 17.20 9.46
C HIS A 528 -5.60 17.69 8.04
N LEU A 529 -6.60 17.85 7.17
CA LEU A 529 -6.42 18.40 5.82
C LEU A 529 -5.85 19.82 5.85
N ASP A 530 -6.35 20.67 6.75
CA ASP A 530 -5.89 22.04 6.94
C ASP A 530 -4.44 22.06 7.47
N ALA A 531 -4.12 21.25 8.49
CA ALA A 531 -2.78 21.18 9.10
C ALA A 531 -1.68 20.59 8.18
N THR A 532 -2.06 19.85 7.14
CA THR A 532 -1.13 19.22 6.18
C THR A 532 -1.07 19.92 4.82
N GLY A 533 -1.86 20.99 4.61
CA GLY A 533 -1.98 21.65 3.31
C GLY A 533 -2.71 20.82 2.25
N MET A 534 -3.44 19.77 2.67
CA MET A 534 -4.21 18.87 1.80
C MET A 534 -5.66 19.34 1.60
N ARG A 535 -6.04 20.51 2.12
CA ARG A 535 -7.37 21.12 1.91
C ARG A 535 -7.53 21.66 0.49
N ILE A 536 -7.74 20.76 -0.47
CA ILE A 536 -7.81 21.05 -1.91
C ILE A 536 -9.26 21.20 -2.37
N ARG A 537 -9.54 22.16 -3.25
CA ARG A 537 -10.83 22.29 -3.95
C ARG A 537 -10.65 21.81 -5.39
N LEU A 538 -11.67 21.20 -5.99
CA LEU A 538 -11.57 20.72 -7.38
C LEU A 538 -11.33 21.87 -8.40
N ARG A 539 -11.72 23.11 -8.09
CA ARG A 539 -11.37 24.29 -8.92
C ARG A 539 -9.86 24.53 -9.03
N ASP A 540 -9.12 24.24 -7.96
CA ASP A 540 -7.67 24.44 -7.90
C ASP A 540 -6.93 23.37 -8.74
N LEU A 541 -7.64 22.28 -9.08
CA LEU A 541 -7.23 21.24 -10.01
C LEU A 541 -7.72 21.50 -11.46
N GLY A 542 -8.28 22.68 -11.73
CA GLY A 542 -8.78 23.09 -13.04
C GLY A 542 -10.18 22.56 -13.42
N VAL A 543 -10.89 21.90 -12.50
CA VAL A 543 -12.25 21.40 -12.76
C VAL A 543 -13.27 22.53 -12.65
N MET A 544 -14.17 22.63 -13.63
CA MET A 544 -15.29 23.58 -13.65
C MET A 544 -16.62 22.84 -13.62
N ALA A 545 -17.72 23.53 -13.27
CA ALA A 545 -19.06 22.93 -13.23
C ALA A 545 -19.49 22.26 -14.56
N ARG A 546 -19.03 22.80 -15.70
CA ARG A 546 -19.26 22.21 -17.04
C ARG A 546 -18.58 20.86 -17.27
N ASP A 547 -17.57 20.50 -16.48
CA ASP A 547 -16.82 19.25 -16.63
C ASP A 547 -17.46 18.12 -15.81
N VAL A 548 -18.29 18.46 -14.82
CA VAL A 548 -18.94 17.49 -13.91
C VAL A 548 -19.79 16.45 -14.65
N PRO A 549 -20.63 16.76 -15.66
CA PRO A 549 -21.40 15.74 -16.38
C PRO A 549 -20.52 14.63 -16.96
N ARG A 550 -19.37 15.00 -17.54
CA ARG A 550 -18.40 14.04 -18.08
C ARG A 550 -17.72 13.20 -17.00
N LEU A 551 -17.49 13.77 -15.82
CA LEU A 551 -16.93 13.04 -14.66
C LEU A 551 -17.94 12.03 -14.08
N VAL A 552 -19.24 12.37 -14.08
CA VAL A 552 -20.35 11.48 -13.69
C VAL A 552 -20.49 10.33 -14.70
N GLU A 553 -20.52 10.62 -16.00
CA GLU A 553 -20.56 9.61 -17.08
C GLU A 553 -19.35 8.66 -17.04
N SER A 554 -18.18 9.16 -16.62
CA SER A 554 -16.95 8.35 -16.47
C SER A 554 -16.87 7.61 -15.12
N GLY A 555 -17.83 7.83 -14.21
CA GLY A 555 -17.89 7.25 -12.87
C GLY A 555 -18.36 5.80 -12.86
N GLU A 556 -17.42 4.86 -12.97
CA GLU A 556 -17.72 3.42 -12.93
C GLU A 556 -17.02 2.69 -11.76
N GLY A 557 -17.63 1.57 -11.33
CA GLY A 557 -17.06 0.64 -10.36
C GLY A 557 -18.02 0.24 -9.26
N THR A 558 -17.47 -0.24 -8.15
CA THR A 558 -18.21 -0.74 -6.97
C THR A 558 -18.76 0.42 -6.12
N LEU A 559 -19.57 1.30 -6.70
CA LEU A 559 -20.21 2.43 -5.99
C LEU A 559 -21.17 1.94 -4.89
N HIS A 560 -21.75 0.75 -5.07
CA HIS A 560 -22.60 0.07 -4.09
C HIS A 560 -21.89 -0.37 -2.80
N ASN A 561 -20.56 -0.19 -2.69
CA ASN A 561 -19.82 -0.41 -1.44
C ASN A 561 -19.98 0.75 -0.44
N ASP A 562 -20.37 1.93 -0.92
CA ASP A 562 -20.63 3.11 -0.10
C ASP A 562 -21.75 2.84 0.92
N PRO A 563 -21.69 3.36 2.16
CA PRO A 563 -22.81 3.31 3.10
C PRO A 563 -24.14 3.80 2.51
N LEU A 564 -24.06 4.79 1.61
CA LEU A 564 -25.18 5.38 0.88
C LEU A 564 -24.93 5.21 -0.63
N PRO A 565 -25.28 4.06 -1.24
CA PRO A 565 -25.11 3.82 -2.68
C PRO A 565 -25.73 4.97 -3.50
N PRO A 566 -24.94 5.68 -4.33
CA PRO A 566 -25.37 6.95 -4.90
C PRO A 566 -26.26 6.79 -6.14
N SER A 567 -27.15 7.77 -6.35
CA SER A 567 -27.70 8.06 -7.67
C SER A 567 -26.68 8.83 -8.54
N PRO A 568 -26.88 8.93 -9.87
CA PRO A 568 -26.06 9.81 -10.71
C PRO A 568 -26.12 11.29 -10.29
N ASP A 569 -27.26 11.74 -9.76
CA ASP A 569 -27.44 13.08 -9.21
C ASP A 569 -26.59 13.27 -7.93
N ASP A 570 -26.55 12.27 -7.04
CA ASP A 570 -25.69 12.31 -5.84
C ASP A 570 -24.21 12.45 -6.21
N VAL A 571 -23.76 11.76 -7.29
CA VAL A 571 -22.38 11.86 -7.77
C VAL A 571 -22.10 13.25 -8.35
N ARG A 572 -23.04 13.80 -9.13
CA ARG A 572 -22.95 15.18 -9.64
C ARG A 572 -22.84 16.17 -8.48
N ASP A 573 -23.71 16.05 -7.49
CA ASP A 573 -23.82 17.01 -6.39
C ASP A 573 -22.59 16.93 -5.46
N LEU A 574 -22.02 15.73 -5.26
CA LEU A 574 -20.74 15.54 -4.57
C LEU A 574 -19.59 16.23 -5.31
N TYR A 575 -19.48 16.09 -6.64
CA TYR A 575 -18.48 16.83 -7.43
C TYR A 575 -18.69 18.35 -7.35
N LEU A 576 -19.95 18.82 -7.45
CA LEU A 576 -20.27 20.24 -7.36
C LEU A 576 -19.90 20.84 -5.99
N ALA A 577 -20.22 20.17 -4.88
CA ALA A 577 -19.78 20.59 -3.55
C ALA A 577 -18.24 20.60 -3.42
N SER A 578 -17.59 19.58 -3.98
CA SER A 578 -16.12 19.47 -4.00
C SER A 578 -15.44 20.57 -4.85
N LEU A 579 -16.15 21.29 -5.73
CA LEU A 579 -15.61 22.48 -6.40
C LEU A 579 -15.22 23.58 -5.41
N GLU A 580 -15.95 23.74 -4.29
CA GLU A 580 -15.70 24.78 -3.26
C GLU A 580 -14.85 24.28 -2.08
N GLY A 581 -14.53 22.98 -2.01
CA GLY A 581 -13.82 22.36 -0.89
C GLY A 581 -14.69 21.53 0.06
N GLY A 582 -15.88 21.15 -0.42
CA GLY A 582 -16.91 20.39 0.29
C GLY A 582 -17.87 21.25 1.07
#